data_AF-A0A2I0AFB2-F1
#
_entry.id   AF-A0A2I0AFB2-F1
#
_cell.length_a   1.000
_cell.length_b   1.000
_cell.length_c   1.000
_cell.angle_alpha   90.00
_cell.angle_beta   90.00
_cell.angle_gamma   90.00
#
_symmetry.space_group_name_H-M   'P 1'
#
loop_
_entity.id
_entity.type
_entity.pdbx_description
1 polymer ?
#
loop_
_entity_poly.entity_id
_entity_poly.type
_entity_poly.pdbx_seq_one_letter_code
_entity_poly.pdbx_strand_id
1 'polypeptide(L)'
;MTTAVRSLLRAAAVTCRSPITGPKTPFLLKKRFSSSAIHDDAYETAKWEKITYAGIVTCTIISFYQLSKDHPHHPEPPAYSYLHIRNKEFPWGMFIDLFLLLVLACSFSGD
;
A
#
# COMPACT_ATOMS: atom_id res chain seq x y z
N MET A 1 12.39 -7.83 -31.03
CA MET A 1 12.74 -9.24 -31.34
C MET A 1 12.42 -10.17 -30.17
N THR A 2 11.17 -10.24 -29.67
CA THR A 2 10.79 -11.21 -28.60
C THR A 2 9.30 -11.63 -28.59
N THR A 3 8.51 -11.26 -29.61
CA THR A 3 7.08 -11.60 -29.69
C THR A 3 6.78 -12.97 -30.33
N ALA A 4 7.81 -13.73 -30.74
CA ALA A 4 7.65 -14.96 -31.52
C ALA A 4 7.91 -16.27 -30.76
N VAL A 5 7.96 -16.28 -29.43
CA VAL A 5 8.18 -17.53 -28.65
C VAL A 5 6.87 -18.10 -28.08
N ARG A 6 5.74 -17.40 -28.19
CA ARG A 6 4.44 -17.89 -27.69
C ARG A 6 3.61 -18.65 -28.73
N SER A 7 4.18 -18.98 -29.90
CA SER A 7 3.41 -19.46 -31.07
C SER A 7 3.67 -20.91 -31.50
N LEU A 8 4.42 -21.71 -30.75
CA LEU A 8 4.82 -23.07 -31.18
C LEU A 8 4.36 -24.24 -30.28
N LEU A 9 3.24 -24.09 -29.57
CA LEU A 9 2.63 -25.21 -28.81
C LEU A 9 1.13 -25.42 -29.09
N ARG A 10 0.62 -24.97 -30.23
CA ARG A 10 -0.79 -25.18 -30.63
C ARG A 10 -1.04 -26.25 -31.70
N ALA A 11 -0.03 -27.00 -32.13
CA ALA A 11 -0.20 -27.96 -33.22
C ALA A 11 0.54 -29.29 -32.97
N ALA A 12 0.09 -30.11 -32.00
CA ALA A 12 0.50 -31.52 -31.90
C ALA A 12 -0.39 -32.37 -30.97
N ALA A 13 -1.71 -32.16 -30.96
CA ALA A 13 -2.63 -33.10 -30.27
C ALA A 13 -3.95 -33.31 -31.03
N VAL A 14 -3.98 -32.97 -32.32
CA VAL A 14 -5.06 -33.34 -33.23
C VAL A 14 -4.56 -34.52 -34.05
N THR A 15 -4.80 -35.74 -33.54
CA THR A 15 -5.14 -36.98 -34.26
C THR A 15 -4.76 -38.19 -33.43
N CYS A 16 -5.66 -38.63 -32.56
CA CYS A 16 -5.87 -40.04 -32.25
C CYS A 16 -7.35 -40.19 -31.89
N ARG A 17 -8.18 -40.38 -32.93
CA ARG A 17 -9.56 -40.83 -32.78
C ARG A 17 -9.53 -42.36 -32.90
N SER A 18 -9.75 -43.06 -31.80
CA SER A 18 -10.24 -44.45 -31.81
C SER A 18 -11.61 -44.51 -31.13
N PRO A 19 -12.54 -45.38 -31.59
CA PRO A 19 -13.96 -45.25 -31.29
C PRO A 19 -14.42 -46.22 -30.18
N ILE A 20 -15.55 -45.86 -29.53
CA ILE A 20 -16.52 -46.68 -28.75
C ILE A 20 -15.95 -47.40 -27.51
N THR A 21 -16.18 -46.96 -26.26
CA THR A 21 -17.42 -47.18 -25.48
C THR A 21 -17.28 -46.43 -24.14
N GLY A 22 -18.23 -45.55 -23.79
CA GLY A 22 -18.22 -44.79 -22.52
C GLY A 22 -18.65 -45.61 -21.30
N PRO A 23 -18.20 -45.25 -20.08
CA PRO A 23 -18.99 -44.34 -19.26
C PRO A 23 -18.28 -43.01 -19.01
N LYS A 24 -19.11 -41.99 -18.80
CA LYS A 24 -18.77 -40.57 -18.81
C LYS A 24 -17.89 -40.19 -17.61
N THR A 25 -16.76 -39.59 -17.96
CA THR A 25 -16.06 -38.47 -17.28
C THR A 25 -15.48 -38.70 -15.88
N PRO A 26 -14.25 -38.20 -15.63
CA PRO A 26 -13.65 -38.21 -14.31
C PRO A 26 -14.60 -37.53 -13.34
N PHE A 27 -14.67 -38.03 -12.11
CA PHE A 27 -15.15 -37.30 -10.95
C PHE A 27 -14.56 -35.89 -11.03
N LEU A 28 -15.31 -34.94 -11.63
CA LEU A 28 -15.01 -33.54 -11.50
C LEU A 28 -15.17 -33.33 -10.00
N LEU A 29 -14.04 -33.31 -9.31
CA LEU A 29 -13.86 -32.45 -8.16
C LEU A 29 -14.36 -31.09 -8.63
N LYS A 30 -15.65 -30.85 -8.42
CA LYS A 30 -16.26 -29.54 -8.50
C LYS A 30 -15.39 -28.74 -7.56
N LYS A 31 -14.43 -27.99 -8.12
CA LYS A 31 -13.60 -27.07 -7.37
C LYS A 31 -14.58 -26.06 -6.81
N ARG A 32 -15.11 -26.39 -5.64
CA ARG A 32 -15.98 -25.55 -4.86
C ARG A 32 -15.03 -24.49 -4.35
N PHE A 33 -14.78 -23.47 -5.16
CA PHE A 33 -14.43 -22.18 -4.61
C PHE A 33 -15.50 -21.94 -3.56
N SER A 34 -15.09 -21.83 -2.29
CA SER A 34 -15.97 -21.52 -1.17
C SER A 34 -16.67 -20.20 -1.46
N SER A 35 -17.72 -20.27 -2.26
CA SER A 35 -18.67 -19.19 -2.49
C SER A 35 -19.75 -19.43 -1.46
N SER A 36 -19.50 -18.92 -0.26
CA SER A 36 -20.60 -18.56 0.60
C SER A 36 -21.33 -17.39 -0.05
N ALA A 37 -22.06 -17.62 -1.14
CA ALA A 37 -22.92 -16.62 -1.79
C ALA A 37 -24.15 -16.23 -0.93
N ILE A 38 -24.20 -16.74 0.30
CA ILE A 38 -25.14 -16.43 1.38
C ILE A 38 -24.42 -15.71 2.54
N HIS A 39 -23.10 -15.48 2.47
CA HIS A 39 -22.56 -14.37 3.22
C HIS A 39 -23.02 -13.13 2.48
N ASP A 40 -23.79 -12.31 3.19
CA ASP A 40 -24.31 -11.04 2.70
C ASP A 40 -23.11 -10.11 2.46
N ASP A 41 -22.52 -10.20 1.27
CA ASP A 41 -21.36 -9.39 0.87
C ASP A 41 -21.66 -7.89 1.04
N ALA A 42 -22.93 -7.49 0.92
CA ALA A 42 -23.34 -6.11 1.16
C ALA A 42 -23.27 -5.77 2.67
N TYR A 43 -23.75 -6.65 3.55
CA TYR A 43 -23.61 -6.49 5.00
C TYR A 43 -22.15 -6.51 5.47
N GLU A 44 -21.33 -7.45 4.97
CA GLU A 44 -19.91 -7.50 5.33
C GLU A 44 -19.17 -6.26 4.83
N THR A 45 -19.46 -5.77 3.63
CA THR A 45 -18.87 -4.51 3.11
C THR A 45 -19.29 -3.32 3.96
N ALA A 46 -20.58 -3.19 4.30
CA ALA A 46 -21.08 -2.11 5.15
C ALA A 46 -20.51 -2.15 6.58
N LYS A 47 -20.19 -3.34 7.09
CA LYS A 47 -19.50 -3.51 8.37
C LYS A 47 -18.07 -3.00 8.30
N TRP A 48 -17.29 -3.41 7.30
CA TRP A 48 -15.92 -2.96 7.13
C TRP A 48 -15.81 -1.46 6.83
N GLU A 49 -16.79 -0.91 6.11
CA GLU A 49 -16.94 0.52 5.90
C GLU A 49 -17.06 1.28 7.24
N LYS A 50 -17.97 0.86 8.11
CA LYS A 50 -18.16 1.49 9.44
C LYS A 50 -16.93 1.36 10.33
N ILE A 51 -16.28 0.19 10.33
CA ILE A 51 -15.04 -0.04 11.08
C ILE A 51 -13.93 0.90 10.59
N THR A 52 -13.82 1.06 9.26
CA THR A 52 -12.81 1.93 8.65
C THR A 52 -13.08 3.39 9.01
N TYR A 53 -14.32 3.86 8.91
CA TYR A 53 -14.66 5.23 9.33
C TYR A 53 -14.38 5.46 10.81
N ALA A 54 -14.76 4.52 11.68
CA ALA A 54 -14.44 4.61 13.11
C ALA A 54 -12.92 4.64 13.34
N GLY A 55 -12.16 3.84 12.60
CA GLY A 55 -10.70 3.80 12.65
C GLY A 55 -10.06 5.11 12.20
N ILE A 56 -10.50 5.67 11.07
CA ILE A 56 -10.02 6.95 10.54
C ILE A 56 -10.29 8.06 11.55
N VAL A 57 -11.54 8.21 11.99
CA VAL A 57 -11.93 9.27 12.94
C VAL A 57 -11.14 9.16 14.25
N THR A 58 -11.04 7.94 14.80
CA THR A 58 -10.30 7.71 16.04
C THR A 58 -8.82 8.01 15.86
N CYS A 59 -8.20 7.51 14.80
CA CYS A 59 -6.78 7.73 14.50
C CYS A 59 -6.50 9.23 14.31
N THR A 60 -7.32 9.94 13.54
CA THR A 60 -7.18 11.38 13.32
C THR A 60 -7.27 12.18 14.62
N ILE A 61 -8.26 11.89 15.48
CA ILE A 61 -8.39 12.57 16.78
C ILE A 61 -7.18 12.30 17.67
N ILE A 62 -6.72 11.05 17.75
CA ILE A 62 -5.54 10.67 18.53
C ILE A 62 -4.29 11.34 17.97
N SER A 63 -4.12 11.41 16.64
CA SER A 63 -3.01 12.11 16.01
C SER A 63 -3.00 13.59 16.37
N PHE A 64 -4.14 14.27 16.28
CA PHE A 64 -4.24 15.67 16.70
C PHE A 64 -3.90 15.85 18.17
N TYR A 65 -4.41 14.98 19.05
CA TYR A 65 -4.08 15.02 20.46
C TYR A 65 -2.58 14.80 20.72
N GLN A 66 -1.97 13.80 20.10
CA GLN A 66 -0.55 13.48 20.30
C GLN A 66 0.39 14.55 19.74
N LEU A 67 0.04 15.16 18.60
CA LEU A 67 0.81 16.26 18.02
C LEU A 67 0.59 17.59 18.76
N SER A 68 -0.56 17.78 19.43
CA SER A 68 -0.83 18.98 20.22
C SER A 68 0.00 19.05 21.51
N LYS A 69 0.57 17.93 21.95
CA LYS A 69 1.40 17.89 23.14
C LYS A 69 2.77 18.46 22.83
N ASP A 70 3.22 19.37 23.68
CA ASP A 70 4.62 19.79 23.68
C ASP A 70 5.52 18.58 23.96
N HIS A 71 6.58 18.43 23.15
CA HIS A 71 7.62 17.44 23.40
C HIS A 71 8.81 18.18 24.01
N PRO A 72 8.97 18.17 25.35
CA PRO A 72 10.05 18.90 25.98
C PRO A 72 11.36 18.37 25.41
N HIS A 73 12.07 19.24 24.67
CA HIS A 73 13.42 18.93 24.27
C HIS A 73 14.25 18.80 25.54
N HIS A 74 14.88 17.63 25.69
CA HIS A 74 15.90 17.49 26.71
C HIS A 74 16.96 18.57 26.46
N PRO A 75 17.58 19.09 27.54
CA PRO A 75 18.70 20.03 27.37
C PRO A 75 19.71 19.41 26.41
N GLU A 76 20.29 20.25 25.55
CA GLU A 76 21.28 19.81 24.57
C GLU A 76 22.34 18.98 25.30
N PRO A 77 22.60 17.74 24.87
CA PRO A 77 23.69 16.98 25.45
C PRO A 77 24.99 17.76 25.20
N PRO A 78 25.94 17.71 26.15
CA PRO A 78 27.22 18.39 25.96
C PRO A 78 27.85 17.98 24.62
N ALA A 79 28.54 18.91 23.97
CA ALA A 79 29.10 18.70 22.64
C ALA A 79 30.15 17.58 22.63
N TYR A 80 29.69 16.35 22.42
CA TYR A 80 30.54 15.20 22.28
C TYR A 80 31.22 15.21 20.91
N SER A 81 32.47 14.77 20.84
CA SER A 81 33.28 14.74 19.61
C SER A 81 32.68 13.90 18.48
N TYR A 82 31.70 13.05 18.79
CA TYR A 82 30.97 12.21 17.83
C TYR A 82 29.61 12.78 17.39
N LEU A 83 29.12 13.84 18.04
CA LEU A 83 27.86 14.50 17.70
C LEU A 83 28.14 15.65 16.72
N HIS A 84 27.26 15.87 15.75
CA HIS A 84 27.39 16.94 14.74
C HIS A 84 28.65 16.95 13.86
N ILE A 85 29.33 15.80 13.67
CA ILE A 85 30.45 15.71 12.71
C ILE A 85 29.93 15.85 11.27
N ARG A 86 30.44 16.84 10.53
CA ARG A 86 30.22 17.00 9.08
C ARG A 86 31.54 16.78 8.33
N ASN A 87 31.75 15.57 7.81
CA ASN A 87 32.96 15.19 7.07
C ASN A 87 33.00 15.75 5.62
N LYS A 88 31.85 16.23 5.11
CA LYS A 88 31.71 16.80 3.77
C LYS A 88 30.63 17.89 3.78
N GLU A 89 30.93 19.03 3.18
CA GLU A 89 29.95 20.09 2.95
C GLU A 89 28.82 19.58 2.05
N PHE A 90 27.58 19.80 2.49
CA PHE A 90 26.42 19.42 1.69
C PHE A 90 26.31 20.32 0.44
N PRO A 91 26.03 19.74 -0.74
CA PRO A 91 26.03 20.48 -2.00
C PRO A 91 24.87 21.50 -2.16
N TRP A 92 23.96 21.62 -1.20
CA TRP A 92 22.76 22.47 -1.25
C TRP A 92 22.87 23.75 -0.42
N GLY A 93 24.01 24.45 -0.49
CA GLY A 93 24.32 25.65 0.30
C GLY A 93 23.40 26.87 0.13
N MET A 94 22.26 26.77 -0.57
CA MET A 94 21.34 27.89 -0.86
C MET A 94 19.85 27.47 -1.07
N PHE A 95 19.37 26.36 -0.49
CA PHE A 95 17.97 25.91 -0.68
C PHE A 95 17.17 25.73 0.63
N ILE A 96 17.55 26.44 1.69
CA ILE A 96 16.76 26.49 2.93
C ILE A 96 15.50 27.39 2.78
N ASP A 97 15.37 28.09 1.65
CA ASP A 97 14.27 29.03 1.41
C ASP A 97 12.93 28.37 1.10
N LEU A 98 12.84 27.08 0.76
CA LEU A 98 11.52 26.47 0.44
C LEU A 98 10.68 26.19 1.68
N PHE A 99 11.31 25.77 2.78
CA PHE A 99 10.62 25.55 4.06
C PHE A 99 10.28 26.89 4.74
N LEU A 100 11.20 27.87 4.65
CA LEU A 100 10.95 29.23 5.12
C LEU A 100 9.89 29.96 4.29
N LEU A 101 9.89 29.87 2.96
CA LEU A 101 8.84 30.46 2.10
C LEU A 101 7.47 29.83 2.36
N LEU A 102 7.37 28.52 2.61
CA LEU A 102 6.08 27.90 2.91
C LEU A 102 5.53 28.37 4.27
N VAL A 103 6.40 28.48 5.30
CA VAL A 103 6.01 28.99 6.62
C VAL A 103 5.66 30.48 6.57
N LEU A 104 6.38 31.28 5.79
CA LEU A 104 6.10 32.71 5.59
C LEU A 104 4.85 32.96 4.73
N ALA A 105 4.62 32.14 3.70
CA ALA A 105 3.40 32.19 2.87
C ALA A 105 2.14 31.79 3.66
N CYS A 106 2.22 30.77 4.52
CA CYS A 106 1.12 30.43 5.44
C CYS A 106 0.86 31.55 6.47
N SER A 107 1.88 32.31 6.86
CA SER A 107 1.72 33.44 7.80
C SER A 107 1.10 34.69 7.14
N PHE A 108 1.25 34.86 5.82
CA PHE A 108 0.71 36.01 5.07
C PHE A 108 -0.72 35.80 4.55
N SER A 109 -1.23 34.57 4.57
CA SER A 109 -2.60 34.26 4.12
C SER A 109 -3.66 34.43 5.21
N GLY A 110 -3.27 34.99 6.36
CA GLY A 110 -4.07 35.08 7.58
C GLY A 110 -4.36 36.52 8.05
N ASP A 111 -4.31 37.50 7.15
CA ASP A 111 -4.93 38.83 7.28
C ASP A 111 -5.94 39.02 6.13
#